data_AF-A0A8H7KQH6-F1
#
_entry.id   AF-A0A8H7KQH6-F1
#
_cell.length_a   1.000
_cell.length_b   1.000
_cell.length_c   1.000
_cell.angle_alpha   90.00
_cell.angle_beta   90.00
_cell.angle_gamma   90.00
#
_symmetry.space_group_name_H-M   'P 1'
#
loop_
_entity.id
_entity.type
_entity.pdbx_description
1 polymer ?
#
loop_
_entity_poly.entity_id
_entity_poly.type
_entity_poly.pdbx_seq_one_letter_code
_entity_poly.pdbx_strand_id
1 'polypeptide(L)'
;MRLCLRGRNLMYARCKEHNIPYNRIGKLVVAHPEQRDYIAGLHAKAAKLAWPKYSSASDSNTPVLPTELLSGDQARELVPDLSKKIVAALWSPETGIVDSHAFMESLEKDILESETGELVYNTSVVRVDPYAASRHTSEYPNETGWVVQTSTVGDSNADNGDAMLARNLIVSAGLSGPFILNSFLPQEQRIPMYYARGTYASFNGHGVGDIKHLVYPGPNLGGKKDGFHSLGTHLTLDLEGKVRFGPDLEWIAPPENEDGVDFWQAHLAPSDIRLKEMHQAIQEYLPGVEFDGLAPDYVGVRPKLVGPDGGFQDFVIRKDFPEIGGKGPMVNLLGIESPGLTSSLAIAEYVVEEVLAGH
;
A
#
# COMPACT_ATOMS: atom_id res chain seq x y z
N MET A 1 7.03 3.78 9.51
CA MET A 1 8.36 4.10 8.90
C MET A 1 9.33 2.91 8.88
N ARG A 2 9.49 2.15 9.99
CA ARG A 2 10.44 1.02 10.11
C ARG A 2 10.37 0.01 8.96
N LEU A 3 9.18 -0.53 8.68
CA LEU A 3 8.96 -1.56 7.66
C LEU A 3 9.21 -1.05 6.23
N CYS A 4 8.91 0.23 5.96
CA CYS A 4 9.17 0.84 4.66
C CYS A 4 10.67 0.92 4.35
N LEU A 5 11.50 1.30 5.33
CA LEU A 5 12.95 1.38 5.14
C LEU A 5 13.58 0.00 4.91
N ARG A 6 13.21 -1.00 5.71
CA ARG A 6 13.67 -2.39 5.53
C ARG A 6 13.17 -2.95 4.20
N GLY A 7 11.90 -2.74 3.91
CA GLY A 7 11.24 -3.26 2.71
C GLY A 7 11.81 -2.69 1.43
N ARG A 8 12.14 -1.39 1.39
CA ARG A 8 12.85 -0.76 0.26
C ARG A 8 14.15 -1.50 -0.07
N ASN A 9 14.98 -1.78 0.93
CA ASN A 9 16.27 -2.45 0.72
C ASN A 9 16.07 -3.89 0.24
N LEU A 10 15.16 -4.63 0.88
CA LEU A 10 14.81 -5.99 0.46
C LEU A 10 14.26 -6.02 -0.97
N MET A 11 13.40 -5.07 -1.32
CA MET A 11 12.82 -4.95 -2.65
C MET A 11 13.89 -4.66 -3.70
N TYR A 12 14.79 -3.70 -3.48
CA TYR A 12 15.88 -3.45 -4.43
C TYR A 12 16.83 -4.65 -4.56
N ALA A 13 17.14 -5.34 -3.46
CA ALA A 13 17.94 -6.56 -3.50
C ALA A 13 17.27 -7.64 -4.36
N ARG A 14 15.98 -7.91 -4.10
CA ARG A 14 15.19 -8.86 -4.89
C ARG A 14 15.09 -8.46 -6.35
N CYS A 15 14.83 -7.18 -6.64
CA CYS A 15 14.73 -6.72 -8.02
C CYS A 15 16.05 -6.93 -8.79
N LYS A 16 17.18 -6.69 -8.13
CA LYS A 16 18.50 -6.95 -8.71
C LYS A 16 18.76 -8.44 -8.91
N GLU A 17 18.43 -9.27 -7.92
CA GLU A 17 18.69 -10.72 -7.94
C GLU A 17 17.84 -11.44 -8.99
N HIS A 18 16.56 -11.06 -9.12
CA HIS A 18 15.61 -11.71 -10.01
C HIS A 18 15.41 -10.97 -11.35
N ASN A 19 16.21 -9.92 -11.62
CA ASN A 19 16.08 -9.06 -12.81
C ASN A 19 14.67 -8.46 -13.01
N ILE A 20 13.99 -8.12 -11.91
CA ILE A 20 12.68 -7.46 -11.95
C ILE A 20 12.92 -6.00 -12.38
N PRO A 21 12.20 -5.47 -13.39
CA PRO A 21 12.38 -4.09 -13.83
C PRO A 21 12.10 -3.06 -12.71
N TYR A 22 13.06 -2.16 -12.48
CA TYR A 22 12.93 -1.05 -11.54
C TYR A 22 13.86 0.11 -11.93
N ASN A 23 13.48 1.34 -11.57
CA ASN A 23 14.33 2.51 -11.76
C ASN A 23 14.42 3.35 -10.48
N ARG A 24 15.65 3.69 -10.06
CA ARG A 24 15.93 4.63 -8.96
C ARG A 24 16.00 6.05 -9.49
N ILE A 25 14.82 6.61 -9.76
CA ILE A 25 14.66 7.92 -10.40
C ILE A 25 14.58 9.09 -9.42
N GLY A 26 14.59 8.85 -8.11
CA GLY A 26 14.47 9.88 -7.09
C GLY A 26 13.13 10.62 -7.10
N LYS A 27 12.97 11.50 -6.12
CA LYS A 27 11.73 12.25 -5.89
C LYS A 27 12.02 13.64 -5.33
N LEU A 28 11.31 14.65 -5.84
CA LEU A 28 11.20 15.97 -5.24
C LEU A 28 9.88 16.08 -4.48
N VAL A 29 9.94 16.47 -3.20
CA VAL A 29 8.78 17.02 -2.49
C VAL A 29 8.85 18.55 -2.58
N VAL A 30 8.00 19.17 -3.38
CA VAL A 30 8.08 20.62 -3.71
C VAL A 30 7.21 21.45 -2.78
N ALA A 31 7.64 22.67 -2.49
CA ALA A 31 6.94 23.55 -1.54
C ALA A 31 6.79 24.99 -2.04
N HIS A 32 5.58 25.51 -1.80
CA HIS A 32 5.27 26.93 -1.78
C HIS A 32 5.86 27.63 -0.55
N PRO A 33 5.90 28.98 -0.49
CA PRO A 33 6.48 29.72 0.62
C PRO A 33 6.00 29.29 2.01
N GLU A 34 4.70 29.09 2.16
CA GLU A 34 4.04 28.69 3.40
C GLU A 34 4.34 27.25 3.83
N GLN A 35 4.92 26.43 2.95
CA GLN A 35 5.24 25.02 3.20
C GLN A 35 6.74 24.80 3.50
N ARG A 36 7.55 25.87 3.52
CA ARG A 36 9.01 25.77 3.70
C ARG A 36 9.42 25.08 5.00
N ASP A 37 8.76 25.43 6.10
CA ASP A 37 9.03 24.83 7.42
C ASP A 37 8.66 23.36 7.48
N TYR A 38 7.61 22.95 6.76
CA TYR A 38 7.23 21.55 6.65
C TYR A 38 8.31 20.71 5.94
N ILE A 39 8.85 21.21 4.83
CA ILE A 39 9.95 20.56 4.11
C ILE A 39 11.22 20.47 4.98
N ALA A 40 11.58 21.54 5.68
CA ALA A 40 12.68 21.52 6.63
C ALA A 40 12.44 20.48 7.76
N GLY A 41 11.21 20.40 8.26
CA GLY A 41 10.79 19.41 9.24
C GLY A 41 10.88 17.97 8.72
N LEU A 42 10.53 17.72 7.46
CA LEU A 42 10.71 16.40 6.83
C LEU A 42 12.18 16.01 6.72
N HIS A 43 13.05 16.93 6.28
CA HIS A 43 14.49 16.69 6.23
C HIS A 43 15.06 16.36 7.61
N ALA A 44 14.71 17.15 8.63
CA ALA A 44 15.15 16.92 10.00
C ALA A 44 14.63 15.60 10.58
N LYS A 45 13.42 15.16 10.20
CA LYS A 45 12.90 13.83 10.56
C LYS A 45 13.70 12.73 9.87
N ALA A 46 13.98 12.85 8.57
CA ALA A 46 14.76 11.88 7.81
C ALA A 46 16.16 11.67 8.40
N ALA A 47 16.84 12.77 8.78
CA ALA A 47 18.17 12.74 9.38
C ALA A 47 18.23 12.05 10.77
N LYS A 48 17.10 11.94 11.47
CA LYS A 48 16.99 11.27 12.78
C LYS A 48 16.60 9.80 12.69
N LEU A 49 16.30 9.29 11.49
CA LEU A 49 15.94 7.89 11.31
C LEU A 49 17.18 7.01 11.49
N ALA A 50 16.97 5.88 12.15
CA ALA A 50 17.96 4.84 12.31
C ALA A 50 17.63 3.64 11.41
N TRP A 51 18.65 2.85 11.11
CA TRP A 51 18.47 1.59 10.41
C TRP A 51 17.52 0.66 11.19
N PRO A 52 16.52 0.07 10.52
CA PRO A 52 15.63 -0.88 11.15
C PRO A 52 16.38 -2.14 11.60
N LYS A 53 15.74 -2.92 12.48
CA LYS A 53 16.20 -4.27 12.82
C LYS A 53 16.37 -5.12 11.55
N TYR A 54 17.32 -6.05 11.59
CA TYR A 54 17.71 -6.92 10.47
C TYR A 54 18.43 -6.24 9.29
N SER A 55 18.66 -4.92 9.34
CA SER A 55 19.60 -4.25 8.44
C SER A 55 21.02 -4.78 8.60
N SER A 56 21.80 -4.76 7.52
CA SER A 56 23.18 -5.26 7.54
C SER A 56 24.09 -4.31 8.30
N ALA A 57 25.19 -4.83 8.88
CA ALA A 57 26.17 -4.00 9.58
C ALA A 57 26.86 -2.99 8.64
N SER A 58 26.94 -3.27 7.34
CA SER A 58 27.44 -2.32 6.34
C SER A 58 26.52 -1.13 6.11
N ASP A 59 25.23 -1.27 6.40
CA ASP A 59 24.26 -0.18 6.22
C ASP A 59 24.48 0.94 7.27
N SER A 60 24.99 0.61 8.46
CA SER A 60 25.02 1.53 9.61
C SER A 60 25.86 2.80 9.44
N ASN A 61 26.76 2.84 8.45
CA ASN A 61 27.67 3.95 8.21
C ASN A 61 27.12 5.01 7.24
N THR A 62 25.96 4.76 6.63
CA THR A 62 25.29 5.74 5.75
C THR A 62 23.96 6.18 6.35
N PRO A 63 23.48 7.40 6.01
CA PRO A 63 22.13 7.82 6.38
C PRO A 63 21.10 6.83 5.82
N VAL A 64 20.16 6.36 6.65
CA VAL A 64 19.12 5.40 6.23
C VAL A 64 18.18 5.95 5.15
N LEU A 65 17.98 7.27 5.16
CA LEU A 65 17.18 8.00 4.18
C LEU A 65 17.93 9.30 3.82
N PRO A 66 18.86 9.25 2.85
CA PRO A 66 19.57 10.43 2.40
C PRO A 66 18.56 11.39 1.76
N THR A 67 18.54 12.63 2.22
CA THR A 67 17.71 13.70 1.65
C THR A 67 18.48 15.00 1.63
N GLU A 68 18.16 15.86 0.67
CA GLU A 68 18.80 17.16 0.50
C GLU A 68 17.74 18.25 0.39
N LEU A 69 17.97 19.38 1.06
CA LEU A 69 17.14 20.57 0.89
C LEU A 69 17.64 21.35 -0.32
N LEU A 70 16.74 21.57 -1.27
CA LEU A 70 17.00 22.36 -2.48
C LEU A 70 16.24 23.69 -2.43
N SER A 71 16.86 24.72 -2.98
CA SER A 71 16.15 25.95 -3.33
C SER A 71 15.18 25.71 -4.49
N GLY A 72 14.24 26.63 -4.71
CA GLY A 72 13.36 26.56 -5.88
C GLY A 72 14.13 26.58 -7.21
N ASP A 73 15.27 27.28 -7.28
CA ASP A 73 16.10 27.31 -8.50
C ASP A 73 16.80 25.98 -8.74
N GLN A 74 17.38 25.38 -7.69
CA GLN A 74 17.98 24.04 -7.77
C GLN A 74 16.93 22.97 -8.13
N ALA A 75 15.71 23.09 -7.59
CA ALA A 75 14.61 22.19 -7.97
C ALA A 75 14.26 22.32 -9.47
N ARG A 76 14.33 23.54 -10.02
CA ARG A 76 14.10 23.81 -11.45
C ARG A 76 15.25 23.36 -12.36
N GLU A 77 16.46 23.20 -11.83
CA GLU A 77 17.54 22.54 -12.59
C GLU A 77 17.20 21.06 -12.83
N LEU A 78 16.52 20.40 -11.87
CA LEU A 78 16.06 19.01 -12.00
C LEU A 78 14.75 18.87 -12.77
N VAL A 79 13.84 19.83 -12.61
CA VAL A 79 12.52 19.85 -13.27
C VAL A 79 12.24 21.26 -13.80
N PRO A 80 12.64 21.57 -15.04
CA PRO A 80 12.58 22.93 -15.61
C PRO A 80 11.20 23.57 -15.63
N ASP A 81 10.15 22.77 -15.81
CA ASP A 81 8.76 23.25 -15.90
C ASP A 81 8.10 23.53 -14.54
N LEU A 82 8.82 23.35 -13.43
CA LEU A 82 8.29 23.68 -12.10
C LEU A 82 7.91 25.17 -12.00
N SER A 83 6.74 25.39 -11.39
CA SER A 83 6.22 26.72 -11.08
C SER A 83 7.26 27.60 -10.38
N LYS A 84 7.33 28.87 -10.77
CA LYS A 84 8.16 29.87 -10.07
C LYS A 84 7.69 30.13 -8.64
N LYS A 85 6.45 29.73 -8.28
CA LYS A 85 5.93 29.78 -6.91
C LYS A 85 6.56 28.73 -5.99
N ILE A 86 7.22 27.70 -6.54
CA ILE A 86 7.98 26.74 -5.73
C ILE A 86 9.29 27.39 -5.29
N VAL A 87 9.47 27.49 -3.97
CA VAL A 87 10.62 28.18 -3.35
C VAL A 87 11.60 27.23 -2.68
N ALA A 88 11.19 25.99 -2.41
CA ALA A 88 12.01 24.96 -1.80
C ALA A 88 11.56 23.57 -2.25
N ALA A 89 12.46 22.59 -2.17
CA ALA A 89 12.11 21.19 -2.33
C ALA A 89 12.96 20.29 -1.41
N LEU A 90 12.42 19.12 -1.08
CA LEU A 90 13.18 18.01 -0.50
C LEU A 90 13.51 17.02 -1.61
N TRP A 91 14.79 16.86 -1.91
CA TRP A 91 15.28 15.83 -2.80
C TRP A 91 15.50 14.51 -2.04
N SER A 92 14.99 13.43 -2.61
CA SER A 92 15.08 12.06 -2.09
C SER A 92 15.60 11.14 -3.19
N PRO A 93 16.93 10.98 -3.34
CA PRO A 93 17.55 10.31 -4.48
C PRO A 93 17.27 8.81 -4.56
N GLU A 94 17.03 8.15 -3.43
CA GLU A 94 16.84 6.69 -3.39
C GLU A 94 15.40 6.25 -3.67
N THR A 95 14.48 7.20 -3.89
CA THR A 95 13.12 6.86 -4.31
C THR A 95 13.15 6.28 -5.72
N GLY A 96 12.25 5.33 -5.99
CA GLY A 96 12.21 4.67 -7.28
C GLY A 96 10.82 4.13 -7.59
N ILE A 97 10.75 3.50 -8.75
CA ILE A 97 9.58 2.82 -9.29
C ILE A 97 9.96 1.38 -9.64
N VAL A 98 8.98 0.49 -9.61
CA VAL A 98 9.17 -0.95 -9.84
C VAL A 98 7.99 -1.47 -10.64
N ASP A 99 8.24 -2.45 -11.51
CA ASP A 99 7.18 -3.26 -12.10
C ASP A 99 6.58 -4.14 -11.00
N SER A 100 5.43 -3.73 -10.48
CA SER A 100 4.76 -4.48 -9.41
C SER A 100 4.24 -5.84 -9.88
N HIS A 101 3.93 -6.01 -11.17
CA HIS A 101 3.44 -7.27 -11.70
C HIS A 101 4.58 -8.28 -11.75
N ALA A 102 5.70 -7.93 -12.39
CA ALA A 102 6.90 -8.77 -12.42
C ALA A 102 7.43 -9.05 -10.99
N PHE A 103 7.30 -8.09 -10.07
CA PHE A 103 7.61 -8.33 -8.66
C PHE A 103 6.71 -9.40 -8.03
N MET A 104 5.39 -9.34 -8.23
CA MET A 104 4.45 -10.35 -7.73
C MET A 104 4.64 -11.71 -8.40
N GLU A 105 4.83 -11.76 -9.72
CA GLU A 105 5.15 -12.99 -10.46
C GLU A 105 6.40 -13.67 -9.91
N SER A 106 7.42 -12.89 -9.51
CA SER A 106 8.61 -13.47 -8.87
C SER A 106 8.28 -14.15 -7.53
N LEU A 107 7.36 -13.61 -6.75
CA LEU A 107 6.96 -14.16 -5.45
C LEU A 107 6.09 -15.39 -5.63
N GLU A 108 5.17 -15.35 -6.60
CA GLU A 108 4.38 -16.49 -7.02
C GLU A 108 5.27 -17.65 -7.46
N LYS A 109 6.31 -17.36 -8.25
CA LYS A 109 7.28 -18.37 -8.69
C LYS A 109 7.97 -19.04 -7.50
N ASP A 110 8.39 -18.30 -6.49
CA ASP A 110 9.00 -18.88 -5.28
C ASP A 110 8.04 -19.85 -4.57
N ILE A 111 6.73 -19.57 -4.57
CA ILE A 111 5.71 -20.47 -4.00
C ILE A 111 5.63 -21.75 -4.85
N LEU A 112 5.50 -21.61 -6.17
CA LEU A 112 5.33 -22.73 -7.10
C LEU A 112 6.57 -23.62 -7.22
N GLU A 113 7.77 -23.07 -7.02
CA GLU A 113 9.03 -23.83 -7.03
C GLU A 113 9.36 -24.47 -5.67
N SER A 114 8.64 -24.12 -4.61
CA SER A 114 8.82 -24.74 -3.30
C SER A 114 8.22 -26.16 -3.25
N GLU A 115 8.83 -27.06 -2.48
CA GLU A 115 8.39 -28.46 -2.41
C GLU A 115 6.99 -28.63 -1.79
N THR A 116 6.52 -27.64 -1.02
CA THR A 116 5.29 -27.73 -0.21
C THR A 116 4.34 -26.55 -0.41
N GLY A 117 4.66 -25.62 -1.32
CA GLY A 117 3.84 -24.45 -1.58
C GLY A 117 2.76 -24.76 -2.61
N GLU A 118 1.55 -24.33 -2.32
CA GLU A 118 0.42 -24.45 -3.22
C GLU A 118 -0.23 -23.08 -3.42
N LEU A 119 -0.71 -22.84 -4.64
CA LEU A 119 -1.45 -21.64 -4.99
C LEU A 119 -2.74 -22.05 -5.69
N VAL A 120 -3.87 -21.67 -5.10
CA VAL A 120 -5.20 -22.04 -5.57
C VAL A 120 -5.94 -20.78 -6.00
N TYR A 121 -6.13 -20.63 -7.30
CA TYR A 121 -6.82 -19.51 -7.92
C TYR A 121 -8.32 -19.74 -8.04
N ASN A 122 -9.08 -18.65 -8.20
CA ASN A 122 -10.55 -18.68 -8.31
C ASN A 122 -11.25 -19.31 -7.10
N THR A 123 -10.58 -19.28 -5.94
CA THR A 123 -11.06 -19.88 -4.69
C THR A 123 -11.18 -18.80 -3.63
N SER A 124 -12.42 -18.55 -3.19
CA SER A 124 -12.73 -17.57 -2.15
C SER A 124 -12.84 -18.24 -0.79
N VAL A 125 -12.24 -17.65 0.24
CA VAL A 125 -12.53 -18.01 1.63
C VAL A 125 -13.89 -17.44 1.99
N VAL A 126 -14.86 -18.30 2.26
CA VAL A 126 -16.24 -17.91 2.55
C VAL A 126 -16.56 -17.91 4.05
N ARG A 127 -15.80 -18.69 4.83
CA ARG A 127 -15.97 -18.78 6.28
C ARG A 127 -14.70 -19.28 6.94
N VAL A 128 -14.46 -18.80 8.14
CA VAL A 128 -13.42 -19.32 9.03
C VAL A 128 -14.09 -19.60 10.38
N ASP A 129 -13.69 -20.66 11.08
CA ASP A 129 -14.11 -20.94 12.45
C ASP A 129 -12.92 -21.44 13.28
N PRO A 130 -12.85 -21.15 14.59
CA PRO A 130 -11.94 -21.85 15.48
C PRO A 130 -12.18 -23.36 15.40
N TYR A 131 -11.11 -24.14 15.26
CA TYR A 131 -11.22 -25.60 15.32
C TYR A 131 -11.61 -26.03 16.73
N ALA A 132 -12.74 -26.71 16.85
CA ALA A 132 -13.19 -27.33 18.09
C ALA A 132 -13.25 -28.86 17.91
N ALA A 133 -12.35 -29.59 18.57
CA ALA A 133 -12.36 -31.05 18.52
C ALA A 133 -13.65 -31.60 19.15
N SER A 134 -14.52 -32.19 18.33
CA SER A 134 -15.61 -33.04 18.84
C SER A 134 -15.01 -34.31 19.44
N ARG A 135 -15.32 -34.59 20.72
CA ARG A 135 -14.82 -35.75 21.48
C ARG A 135 -15.13 -37.13 20.86
N HIS A 136 -15.98 -37.20 19.83
CA HIS A 136 -16.46 -38.47 19.27
C HIS A 136 -16.26 -38.64 17.76
N THR A 137 -15.79 -37.64 17.02
CA THR A 137 -15.78 -37.70 15.54
C THR A 137 -14.63 -36.96 14.85
N SER A 138 -13.67 -36.40 15.60
CA SER A 138 -12.59 -35.64 14.99
C SER A 138 -11.44 -36.56 14.54
N GLU A 139 -11.02 -36.41 13.28
CA GLU A 139 -9.81 -37.05 12.72
C GLU A 139 -8.52 -36.52 13.37
N TYR A 140 -8.60 -35.36 14.02
CA TYR A 140 -7.48 -34.61 14.60
C TYR A 140 -7.76 -34.14 16.04
N PRO A 141 -7.98 -35.05 17.02
CA PRO A 141 -8.54 -34.71 18.33
C PRO A 141 -7.62 -33.88 19.23
N ASN A 142 -6.33 -33.77 18.88
CA ASN A 142 -5.32 -33.01 19.64
C ASN A 142 -4.81 -31.77 18.86
N GLU A 143 -5.40 -31.46 17.70
CA GLU A 143 -5.00 -30.30 16.92
C GLU A 143 -5.75 -29.03 17.37
N THR A 144 -5.16 -27.89 17.05
CA THR A 144 -5.70 -26.55 17.28
C THR A 144 -5.43 -25.72 16.03
N GLY A 145 -6.33 -24.80 15.70
CA GLY A 145 -6.19 -23.96 14.52
C GLY A 145 -7.53 -23.43 14.06
N TRP A 146 -7.65 -23.26 12.75
CA TRP A 146 -8.77 -22.61 12.09
C TRP A 146 -9.32 -23.51 10.99
N VAL A 147 -10.61 -23.79 11.02
CA VAL A 147 -11.31 -24.41 9.89
C VAL A 147 -11.56 -23.31 8.87
N VAL A 148 -10.94 -23.41 7.70
CA VAL A 148 -11.09 -22.47 6.58
C VAL A 148 -11.96 -23.14 5.54
N GLN A 149 -13.12 -22.55 5.28
CA GLN A 149 -14.05 -23.01 4.24
C GLN A 149 -13.88 -22.16 3.00
N THR A 150 -13.82 -22.83 1.85
CA THR A 150 -13.54 -22.23 0.56
C THR A 150 -14.60 -22.59 -0.47
N SER A 151 -14.82 -21.71 -1.43
CA SER A 151 -15.67 -21.95 -2.60
C SER A 151 -14.90 -21.61 -3.87
N THR A 152 -14.85 -22.55 -4.80
CA THR A 152 -14.12 -22.41 -6.08
C THR A 152 -15.11 -22.18 -7.22
N VAL A 153 -14.88 -21.13 -8.01
CA VAL A 153 -15.75 -20.80 -9.15
C VAL A 153 -15.67 -21.90 -10.21
N GLY A 154 -16.84 -22.37 -10.66
CA GLY A 154 -16.95 -23.37 -11.72
C GLY A 154 -17.01 -24.83 -11.22
N ASP A 155 -16.95 -25.06 -9.91
CA ASP A 155 -17.21 -26.40 -9.35
C ASP A 155 -18.72 -26.70 -9.34
N SER A 156 -19.12 -27.77 -10.03
CA SER A 156 -20.52 -28.26 -10.07
C SER A 156 -21.03 -28.76 -8.71
N ASN A 157 -20.16 -28.97 -7.72
CA ASN A 157 -20.50 -29.32 -6.35
C ASN A 157 -20.55 -28.09 -5.40
N ALA A 158 -20.70 -26.86 -5.92
CA ALA A 158 -20.69 -25.60 -5.16
C ALA A 158 -21.60 -25.53 -3.92
N ASP A 159 -22.58 -26.44 -3.77
CA ASP A 159 -23.39 -26.57 -2.56
C ASP A 159 -22.60 -27.13 -1.35
N ASN A 160 -21.45 -27.77 -1.57
CA ASN A 160 -20.54 -28.29 -0.54
C ASN A 160 -19.12 -27.74 -0.78
N GLY A 161 -18.85 -26.50 -0.36
CA GLY A 161 -17.50 -25.94 -0.41
C GLY A 161 -16.46 -26.82 0.32
N ASP A 162 -15.19 -26.69 -0.06
CA ASP A 162 -14.09 -27.40 0.58
C ASP A 162 -13.78 -26.81 1.96
N ALA A 163 -13.21 -27.62 2.85
CA ALA A 163 -12.75 -27.18 4.15
C ALA A 163 -11.37 -27.75 4.48
N MET A 164 -10.51 -26.92 5.07
CA MET A 164 -9.18 -27.31 5.52
C MET A 164 -8.92 -26.81 6.94
N LEU A 165 -8.10 -27.55 7.69
CA LEU A 165 -7.63 -27.14 9.01
C LEU A 165 -6.26 -26.44 8.86
N ALA A 166 -6.23 -25.14 9.09
CA ALA A 166 -5.02 -24.34 9.14
C ALA A 166 -4.52 -24.21 10.59
N ARG A 167 -3.35 -24.77 10.90
CA ARG A 167 -2.72 -24.56 12.21
C ARG A 167 -2.40 -23.09 12.45
N ASN A 168 -1.79 -22.44 11.47
CA ASN A 168 -1.56 -21.00 11.46
C ASN A 168 -2.32 -20.40 10.28
N LEU A 169 -3.03 -19.29 10.49
CA LEU A 169 -3.75 -18.60 9.42
C LEU A 169 -3.20 -17.19 9.26
N ILE A 170 -2.78 -16.81 8.05
CA ILE A 170 -2.37 -15.43 7.74
C ILE A 170 -3.44 -14.83 6.84
N VAL A 171 -4.12 -13.78 7.32
CA VAL A 171 -5.17 -13.08 6.58
C VAL A 171 -4.59 -11.79 5.99
N SER A 172 -4.31 -11.82 4.69
CA SER A 172 -3.79 -10.69 3.90
C SER A 172 -4.81 -10.20 2.85
N ALA A 173 -6.10 -10.21 3.19
CA ALA A 173 -7.22 -10.00 2.26
C ALA A 173 -7.49 -8.52 1.87
N GLY A 174 -6.54 -7.61 2.09
CA GLY A 174 -6.62 -6.21 1.66
C GLY A 174 -7.93 -5.51 2.06
N LEU A 175 -8.74 -5.12 1.06
CA LEU A 175 -10.02 -4.43 1.24
C LEU A 175 -11.06 -5.24 2.01
N SER A 176 -10.88 -6.56 2.08
CA SER A 176 -11.76 -7.47 2.82
C SER A 176 -11.17 -7.94 4.15
N GLY A 177 -9.99 -7.42 4.54
CA GLY A 177 -9.24 -7.86 5.72
C GLY A 177 -10.07 -7.92 7.01
N PRO A 178 -10.80 -6.86 7.39
CA PRO A 178 -11.59 -6.89 8.62
C PRO A 178 -12.75 -7.89 8.64
N PHE A 179 -13.29 -8.34 7.50
CA PHE A 179 -14.50 -9.16 7.48
C PHE A 179 -14.32 -10.50 8.19
N ILE A 180 -13.21 -11.21 7.93
CA ILE A 180 -12.93 -12.51 8.57
C ILE A 180 -12.84 -12.31 10.08
N LEU A 181 -12.03 -11.37 10.53
CA LEU A 181 -11.84 -11.11 11.96
C LEU A 181 -13.14 -10.64 12.65
N ASN A 182 -13.90 -9.75 12.01
CA ASN A 182 -15.15 -9.21 12.55
C ASN A 182 -16.27 -10.24 12.70
N SER A 183 -16.16 -11.40 12.03
CA SER A 183 -17.10 -12.51 12.20
C SER A 183 -17.00 -13.14 13.60
N PHE A 184 -15.85 -13.02 14.26
CA PHE A 184 -15.60 -13.53 15.62
C PHE A 184 -15.67 -12.46 16.70
N LEU A 185 -15.51 -11.19 16.34
CA LEU A 185 -15.47 -10.11 17.30
C LEU A 185 -16.88 -9.68 17.74
N PRO A 186 -17.09 -9.44 19.06
CA PRO A 186 -18.26 -8.72 19.53
C PRO A 186 -18.42 -7.39 18.79
N GLN A 187 -19.66 -6.94 18.61
CA GLN A 187 -19.99 -5.79 17.78
C GLN A 187 -19.18 -4.53 18.18
N GLU A 188 -18.99 -4.32 19.48
CA GLU A 188 -18.25 -3.20 20.06
C GLU A 188 -16.72 -3.28 19.87
N GLN A 189 -16.19 -4.44 19.47
CA GLN A 189 -14.76 -4.67 19.21
C GLN A 189 -14.44 -4.78 17.72
N ARG A 190 -15.45 -4.75 16.85
CA ARG A 190 -15.26 -4.88 15.40
C ARG A 190 -14.34 -3.79 14.87
N ILE A 191 -13.43 -4.20 14.00
CA ILE A 191 -12.49 -3.31 13.33
C ILE A 191 -13.22 -2.62 12.17
N PRO A 192 -13.25 -1.28 12.12
CA PRO A 192 -13.90 -0.58 11.02
C PRO A 192 -13.10 -0.73 9.71
N MET A 193 -13.79 -0.56 8.59
CA MET A 193 -13.20 -0.57 7.26
C MET A 193 -13.76 0.59 6.43
N TYR A 194 -12.84 1.39 5.88
CA TYR A 194 -13.14 2.52 5.02
C TYR A 194 -12.38 2.38 3.69
N TYR A 195 -12.96 2.94 2.64
CA TYR A 195 -12.49 2.72 1.27
C TYR A 195 -12.13 4.08 0.66
N ALA A 196 -10.83 4.32 0.50
CA ALA A 196 -10.31 5.55 -0.08
C ALA A 196 -9.88 5.31 -1.53
N ARG A 197 -10.81 5.55 -2.46
CA ARG A 197 -10.60 5.51 -3.91
C ARG A 197 -9.62 6.61 -4.33
N GLY A 198 -8.74 6.28 -5.27
CA GLY A 198 -7.80 7.19 -5.87
C GLY A 198 -7.74 6.96 -7.38
N THR A 199 -8.00 8.01 -8.14
CA THR A 199 -7.99 8.03 -9.60
C THR A 199 -6.66 8.55 -10.11
N TYR A 200 -6.16 7.93 -11.17
CA TYR A 200 -4.96 8.34 -11.88
C TYR A 200 -5.32 8.77 -13.31
N ALA A 201 -4.60 9.77 -13.79
CA ALA A 201 -4.67 10.22 -15.18
C ALA A 201 -3.32 9.97 -15.85
N SER A 202 -3.35 9.45 -17.07
CA SER A 202 -2.21 9.48 -17.96
C SER A 202 -2.06 10.89 -18.52
N PHE A 203 -0.84 11.26 -18.88
CA PHE A 203 -0.58 12.56 -19.49
C PHE A 203 0.28 12.47 -20.74
N ASN A 204 -0.17 13.12 -21.80
CA ASN A 204 0.58 13.32 -23.03
C ASN A 204 0.36 14.74 -23.55
N GLY A 205 1.36 15.61 -23.41
CA GLY A 205 1.26 17.01 -23.78
C GLY A 205 2.46 17.83 -23.34
N HIS A 206 2.33 19.15 -23.40
CA HIS A 206 3.37 20.09 -22.97
C HIS A 206 3.38 20.32 -21.44
N GLY A 207 4.45 20.91 -20.92
CA GLY A 207 4.55 21.31 -19.49
C GLY A 207 5.16 20.27 -18.54
N VAL A 208 5.69 19.16 -19.08
CA VAL A 208 6.47 18.14 -18.36
C VAL A 208 7.70 17.71 -19.17
N GLY A 209 8.40 18.67 -19.75
CA GLY A 209 9.60 18.46 -20.58
C GLY A 209 10.69 17.69 -19.82
N ASP A 210 11.27 16.69 -20.51
CA ASP A 210 12.35 15.79 -20.05
C ASP A 210 12.30 15.42 -18.56
N ILE A 211 11.09 15.16 -18.05
CA ILE A 211 10.87 14.82 -16.65
C ILE A 211 11.50 13.46 -16.32
N LYS A 212 12.44 13.44 -15.39
CA LYS A 212 13.20 12.24 -14.97
C LYS A 212 12.94 11.81 -13.54
N HIS A 213 12.15 12.59 -12.81
CA HIS A 213 12.01 12.47 -11.37
C HIS A 213 10.54 12.54 -10.98
N LEU A 214 10.20 11.87 -9.87
CA LEU A 214 8.88 11.98 -9.27
C LEU A 214 8.72 13.38 -8.65
N VAL A 215 7.54 13.99 -8.76
CA VAL A 215 7.24 15.31 -8.16
C VAL A 215 6.01 15.24 -7.30
N TYR A 216 6.18 15.52 -6.01
CA TYR A 216 5.13 15.42 -5.00
C TYR A 216 4.91 16.81 -4.40
N PRO A 217 3.74 17.45 -4.58
CA PRO A 217 3.46 18.70 -3.88
C PRO A 217 3.46 18.49 -2.36
N GLY A 218 3.91 19.50 -1.63
CA GLY A 218 3.75 19.56 -0.18
C GLY A 218 2.25 19.56 0.17
N PRO A 219 1.86 18.97 1.33
CA PRO A 219 0.48 18.98 1.76
C PRO A 219 0.03 20.43 2.02
N ASN A 220 -1.22 20.73 1.71
CA ASN A 220 -1.78 22.04 2.05
C ASN A 220 -2.02 22.10 3.58
N LEU A 221 -1.19 22.89 4.28
CA LEU A 221 -1.24 23.02 5.74
C LEU A 221 -2.36 23.98 6.20
N GLY A 222 -3.06 24.63 5.27
CA GLY A 222 -4.08 25.67 5.49
C GLY A 222 -5.45 25.17 5.97
N GLY A 223 -5.50 24.19 6.89
CA GLY A 223 -6.72 23.88 7.64
C GLY A 223 -7.77 22.99 6.97
N LYS A 224 -7.54 22.45 5.77
CA LYS A 224 -8.38 21.35 5.25
C LYS A 224 -8.00 20.05 5.95
N LYS A 225 -8.98 19.42 6.61
CA LYS A 225 -8.86 18.14 7.34
C LYS A 225 -8.22 17.02 6.50
N ASP A 226 -8.29 17.11 5.17
CA ASP A 226 -7.83 16.08 4.24
C ASP A 226 -6.32 15.99 4.02
N GLY A 227 -5.52 16.94 4.55
CA GLY A 227 -4.07 17.00 4.32
C GLY A 227 -3.29 15.75 4.79
N PHE A 228 -3.89 14.95 5.69
CA PHE A 228 -3.34 13.66 6.14
C PHE A 228 -3.85 12.46 5.35
N HIS A 229 -4.96 12.60 4.60
CA HIS A 229 -5.59 11.50 3.88
C HIS A 229 -5.13 11.40 2.42
N SER A 230 -4.72 12.52 1.82
CA SER A 230 -4.06 12.56 0.51
C SER A 230 -2.94 13.60 0.51
N LEU A 231 -1.75 13.20 0.07
CA LEU A 231 -0.57 14.07 -0.05
C LEU A 231 -0.59 14.90 -1.35
N GLY A 232 -1.78 15.18 -1.90
CA GLY A 232 -1.96 15.85 -3.18
C GLY A 232 -1.78 14.95 -4.40
N THR A 233 -2.09 15.51 -5.58
CA THR A 233 -1.91 14.85 -6.88
C THR A 233 -0.43 14.80 -7.24
N HIS A 234 0.17 13.62 -7.20
CA HIS A 234 1.59 13.44 -7.52
C HIS A 234 1.81 13.35 -9.03
N LEU A 235 3.00 13.73 -9.50
CA LEU A 235 3.54 13.32 -10.79
C LEU A 235 4.39 12.07 -10.57
N THR A 236 4.02 10.99 -11.24
CA THR A 236 4.80 9.75 -11.29
C THR A 236 5.16 9.38 -12.73
N LEU A 237 6.12 8.47 -12.86
CA LEU A 237 6.56 7.92 -14.13
C LEU A 237 6.36 6.41 -14.12
N ASP A 238 5.97 5.84 -15.25
CA ASP A 238 6.16 4.40 -15.49
C ASP A 238 7.60 4.09 -15.91
N LEU A 239 7.91 2.80 -16.12
CA LEU A 239 9.26 2.37 -16.46
C LEU A 239 9.68 2.81 -17.87
N GLU A 240 8.71 3.09 -18.73
CA GLU A 240 8.89 3.65 -20.07
C GLU A 240 8.99 5.19 -20.05
N GLY A 241 8.86 5.82 -18.88
CA GLY A 241 8.96 7.27 -18.70
C GLY A 241 7.69 8.04 -19.04
N LYS A 242 6.54 7.37 -19.21
CA LYS A 242 5.25 8.05 -19.40
C LYS A 242 4.79 8.66 -18.09
N VAL A 243 4.22 9.86 -18.21
CA VAL A 243 3.75 10.64 -17.07
C VAL A 243 2.36 10.18 -16.64
N ARG A 244 2.21 10.03 -15.33
CA ARG A 244 0.90 9.88 -14.68
C ARG A 244 0.73 10.92 -13.59
N PHE A 245 -0.49 11.36 -13.42
CA PHE A 245 -0.91 12.21 -12.32
C PHE A 245 -1.87 11.48 -11.40
N GLY A 246 -1.73 11.71 -10.10
CA GLY A 246 -2.59 11.13 -9.08
C GLY A 246 -1.79 10.51 -7.94
N PRO A 247 -2.45 9.74 -7.08
CA PRO A 247 -3.90 9.61 -7.00
C PRO A 247 -4.56 10.85 -6.40
N ASP A 248 -5.83 11.08 -6.74
CA ASP A 248 -6.72 11.89 -5.90
C ASP A 248 -7.22 11.09 -4.67
N LEU A 249 -8.23 11.62 -3.99
CA LEU A 249 -8.91 10.95 -2.88
C LEU A 249 -10.41 11.13 -2.96
N GLU A 250 -11.13 10.02 -2.93
CA GLU A 250 -12.57 9.92 -2.82
C GLU A 250 -12.92 8.81 -1.82
N TRP A 251 -13.81 9.11 -0.88
CA TRP A 251 -14.31 8.10 0.05
C TRP A 251 -15.54 7.43 -0.56
N ILE A 252 -15.50 6.10 -0.65
CA ILE A 252 -16.64 5.28 -1.11
C ILE A 252 -17.17 4.43 0.04
N ALA A 253 -18.45 4.09 -0.03
CA ALA A 253 -19.14 3.29 0.98
C ALA A 253 -20.03 2.24 0.27
N PRO A 254 -20.28 1.08 0.91
CA PRO A 254 -21.21 0.11 0.39
C PRO A 254 -22.62 0.74 0.27
N PRO A 255 -23.38 0.44 -0.80
CA PRO A 255 -24.78 0.84 -0.90
C PRO A 255 -25.61 0.37 0.30
N GLU A 256 -26.63 1.12 0.69
CA GLU A 256 -27.47 0.80 1.88
C GLU A 256 -28.14 -0.58 1.84
N ASN A 257 -28.26 -1.20 0.65
CA ASN A 257 -28.90 -2.50 0.44
C ASN A 257 -27.95 -3.59 -0.08
N GLU A 258 -26.63 -3.35 -0.04
CA GLU A 258 -25.63 -4.33 -0.46
C GLU A 258 -24.73 -4.73 0.71
N ASP A 259 -24.84 -5.98 1.15
CA ASP A 259 -23.95 -6.60 2.14
C ASP A 259 -22.67 -7.18 1.50
N GLY A 260 -22.40 -6.84 0.24
CA GLY A 260 -21.30 -7.41 -0.54
C GLY A 260 -19.93 -6.91 -0.07
N VAL A 261 -19.06 -7.85 0.33
CA VAL A 261 -17.65 -7.57 0.70
C VAL A 261 -16.83 -6.94 -0.43
N ASP A 262 -17.30 -7.07 -1.67
CA ASP A 262 -16.60 -6.66 -2.89
C ASP A 262 -17.28 -5.51 -3.67
N PHE A 263 -18.17 -4.74 -3.03
CA PHE A 263 -18.86 -3.61 -3.69
C PHE A 263 -17.89 -2.62 -4.36
N TRP A 264 -16.68 -2.48 -3.81
CA TRP A 264 -15.62 -1.59 -4.30
C TRP A 264 -15.17 -1.92 -5.73
N GLN A 265 -15.39 -3.15 -6.23
CA GLN A 265 -15.03 -3.54 -7.60
C GLN A 265 -15.78 -2.72 -8.65
N ALA A 266 -17.04 -2.35 -8.37
CA ALA A 266 -17.84 -1.49 -9.26
C ALA A 266 -17.26 -0.07 -9.40
N HIS A 267 -16.37 0.33 -8.50
CA HIS A 267 -15.73 1.65 -8.50
C HIS A 267 -14.34 1.69 -9.15
N LEU A 268 -13.87 0.56 -9.72
CA LEU A 268 -12.55 0.47 -10.36
C LEU A 268 -12.52 1.03 -11.79
N ALA A 269 -13.68 1.30 -12.39
CA ALA A 269 -13.74 1.92 -13.71
C ALA A 269 -13.14 3.35 -13.68
N PRO A 270 -12.14 3.65 -14.50
CA PRO A 270 -11.62 5.01 -14.67
C PRO A 270 -12.69 5.93 -15.27
N SER A 271 -12.71 7.19 -14.85
CA SER A 271 -13.63 8.20 -15.39
C SER A 271 -12.97 9.58 -15.48
N ASP A 272 -13.55 10.45 -16.31
CA ASP A 272 -13.06 11.81 -16.57
C ASP A 272 -13.58 12.86 -15.57
N ILE A 273 -14.57 12.48 -14.75
CA ILE A 273 -15.34 13.37 -13.85
C ILE A 273 -14.43 14.26 -12.99
N ARG A 274 -13.29 13.72 -12.54
CA ARG A 274 -12.37 14.41 -11.61
C ARG A 274 -11.14 15.03 -12.28
N LEU A 275 -10.99 14.89 -13.60
CA LEU A 275 -9.81 15.42 -14.30
C LEU A 275 -9.68 16.93 -14.17
N LYS A 276 -10.79 17.67 -14.09
CA LYS A 276 -10.76 19.13 -13.91
C LYS A 276 -10.18 19.54 -12.56
N GLU A 277 -10.59 18.87 -11.48
CA GLU A 277 -10.04 19.10 -10.14
C GLU A 277 -8.58 18.69 -10.07
N MET A 278 -8.24 17.56 -10.69
CA MET A 278 -6.86 17.07 -10.77
C MET A 278 -5.97 18.07 -11.50
N HIS A 279 -6.41 18.58 -12.65
CA HIS A 279 -5.70 19.58 -13.44
C HIS A 279 -5.44 20.85 -12.64
N GLN A 280 -6.43 21.38 -11.92
CA GLN A 280 -6.24 22.53 -11.04
C GLN A 280 -5.16 22.29 -9.98
N ALA A 281 -5.13 21.10 -9.38
CA ALA A 281 -4.09 20.75 -8.42
C ALA A 281 -2.69 20.63 -9.05
N ILE A 282 -2.61 20.11 -10.29
CA ILE A 282 -1.35 20.01 -11.05
C ILE A 282 -0.79 21.40 -11.36
N GLN A 283 -1.65 22.34 -11.78
CA GLN A 283 -1.25 23.69 -12.17
C GLN A 283 -0.57 24.50 -11.06
N GLU A 284 -0.76 24.14 -9.79
CA GLU A 284 -0.06 24.80 -8.67
C GLU A 284 1.47 24.60 -8.73
N TYR A 285 1.92 23.42 -9.18
CA TYR A 285 3.34 23.09 -9.27
C TYR A 285 3.87 22.93 -10.70
N LEU A 286 3.01 22.68 -11.70
CA LEU A 286 3.35 22.58 -13.13
C LEU A 286 2.35 23.39 -13.98
N PRO A 287 2.49 24.73 -14.05
CA PRO A 287 1.51 25.61 -14.68
C PRO A 287 1.42 25.45 -16.21
N GLY A 288 2.42 24.82 -16.83
CA GLY A 288 2.45 24.54 -18.27
C GLY A 288 1.65 23.30 -18.70
N VAL A 289 1.13 22.51 -17.75
CA VAL A 289 0.34 21.31 -18.06
C VAL A 289 -1.03 21.71 -18.60
N GLU A 290 -1.34 21.25 -19.81
CA GLU A 290 -2.61 21.52 -20.49
C GLU A 290 -3.67 20.46 -20.15
N PHE A 291 -4.94 20.88 -20.03
CA PHE A 291 -6.03 19.97 -19.68
C PHE A 291 -6.23 18.86 -20.72
N ASP A 292 -6.11 19.21 -22.00
CA ASP A 292 -6.36 18.29 -23.14
C ASP A 292 -5.34 17.15 -23.23
N GLY A 293 -4.21 17.26 -22.50
CA GLY A 293 -3.23 16.18 -22.40
C GLY A 293 -3.57 15.11 -21.36
N LEU A 294 -4.60 15.32 -20.53
CA LEU A 294 -5.02 14.39 -19.48
C LEU A 294 -6.07 13.40 -20.00
N ALA A 295 -5.87 12.11 -19.71
CA ALA A 295 -6.86 11.07 -19.95
C ALA A 295 -6.98 10.14 -18.74
N PRO A 296 -8.18 9.59 -18.44
CA PRO A 296 -8.33 8.61 -17.38
C PRO A 296 -7.41 7.40 -17.62
N ASP A 297 -6.75 6.90 -16.58
CA ASP A 297 -5.84 5.76 -16.69
C ASP A 297 -6.33 4.58 -15.84
N TYR A 298 -6.04 4.57 -14.54
CA TYR A 298 -6.50 3.51 -13.64
C TYR A 298 -7.00 4.06 -12.30
N VAL A 299 -7.66 3.19 -11.54
CA VAL A 299 -8.19 3.49 -10.20
C VAL A 299 -7.67 2.46 -9.22
N GLY A 300 -7.35 2.89 -8.01
CA GLY A 300 -7.09 2.00 -6.87
C GLY A 300 -7.94 2.39 -5.67
N VAL A 301 -8.19 1.44 -4.78
CA VAL A 301 -8.89 1.69 -3.50
C VAL A 301 -7.98 1.28 -2.36
N ARG A 302 -7.78 2.20 -1.40
CA ARG A 302 -6.91 1.96 -0.24
C ARG A 302 -7.71 1.36 0.92
N PRO A 303 -7.19 0.32 1.60
CA PRO A 303 -7.81 -0.23 2.80
C PRO A 303 -7.54 0.66 4.01
N LYS A 304 -8.51 1.48 4.42
CA LYS A 304 -8.36 2.43 5.53
C LYS A 304 -9.05 1.90 6.79
N LEU A 305 -8.39 2.00 7.94
CA LEU A 305 -9.00 1.65 9.25
C LEU A 305 -9.56 2.86 9.99
N VAL A 306 -9.35 4.06 9.45
CA VAL A 306 -9.87 5.31 9.99
C VAL A 306 -10.56 6.08 8.86
N GLY A 307 -11.71 6.66 9.20
CA GLY A 307 -12.57 7.35 8.23
C GLY A 307 -12.08 8.76 7.86
N PRO A 308 -12.93 9.52 7.14
CA PRO A 308 -12.60 10.88 6.64
C PRO A 308 -12.25 11.91 7.71
N ASP A 309 -12.74 11.73 8.94
CA ASP A 309 -12.42 12.61 10.08
C ASP A 309 -11.28 12.05 10.96
N GLY A 310 -10.72 10.90 10.56
CA GLY A 310 -9.67 10.21 11.30
C GLY A 310 -8.28 10.83 11.13
N GLY A 311 -7.37 10.55 12.07
CA GLY A 311 -5.98 10.95 11.93
C GLY A 311 -5.17 9.97 11.07
N PHE A 312 -3.84 10.05 11.21
CA PHE A 312 -2.95 9.00 10.72
C PHE A 312 -3.17 7.69 11.48
N GLN A 313 -3.16 6.57 10.77
CA GLN A 313 -3.22 5.23 11.32
C GLN A 313 -2.10 4.39 10.71
N ASP A 314 -1.27 3.74 11.55
CA ASP A 314 -0.23 2.83 11.08
C ASP A 314 -0.83 1.46 10.70
N PHE A 315 -0.05 0.64 10.00
CA PHE A 315 -0.41 -0.75 9.70
C PHE A 315 -0.76 -1.51 10.98
N VAL A 316 -1.81 -2.32 10.93
CA VAL A 316 -2.21 -3.17 12.05
C VAL A 316 -1.90 -4.62 11.69
N ILE A 317 -0.93 -5.20 12.39
CA ILE A 317 -0.62 -6.63 12.32
C ILE A 317 -1.07 -7.23 13.64
N ARG A 318 -2.26 -7.83 13.63
CA ARG A 318 -2.95 -8.33 14.83
C ARG A 318 -2.86 -9.86 14.89
N LYS A 319 -2.63 -10.39 16.09
CA LYS A 319 -2.58 -11.82 16.35
C LYS A 319 -3.73 -12.22 17.25
N ASP A 320 -4.54 -13.16 16.79
CA ASP A 320 -5.67 -13.76 17.53
C ASP A 320 -5.50 -15.28 17.57
N PHE A 321 -6.15 -15.96 18.52
CA PHE A 321 -6.01 -17.40 18.72
C PHE A 321 -7.39 -18.08 18.75
N PRO A 322 -7.50 -19.35 18.33
CA PRO A 322 -8.77 -20.09 18.38
C PRO A 322 -9.26 -20.27 19.82
N GLU A 323 -8.33 -20.34 20.79
CA GLU A 323 -8.59 -20.38 22.22
C GLU A 323 -7.71 -19.36 22.97
N ILE A 324 -8.23 -18.81 24.07
CA ILE A 324 -7.49 -17.83 24.90
C ILE A 324 -6.20 -18.47 25.44
N GLY A 325 -5.04 -17.91 25.07
CA GLY A 325 -3.73 -18.44 25.47
C GLY A 325 -3.32 -19.73 24.73
N GLY A 326 -4.05 -20.09 23.67
CA GLY A 326 -3.80 -21.28 22.85
C GLY A 326 -2.63 -21.15 21.87
N LYS A 327 -2.55 -22.10 20.94
CA LYS A 327 -1.60 -22.12 19.83
C LYS A 327 -2.35 -21.96 18.50
N GLY A 328 -1.59 -21.84 17.41
CA GLY A 328 -2.18 -21.71 16.08
C GLY A 328 -2.79 -20.33 15.82
N PRO A 329 -1.97 -19.26 15.87
CA PRO A 329 -2.47 -17.91 15.64
C PRO A 329 -3.13 -17.70 14.27
N MET A 330 -4.15 -16.86 14.27
CA MET A 330 -4.56 -16.08 13.11
C MET A 330 -3.83 -14.73 13.14
N VAL A 331 -3.07 -14.42 12.10
CA VAL A 331 -2.40 -13.13 11.91
C VAL A 331 -3.14 -12.32 10.86
N ASN A 332 -3.76 -11.22 11.27
CA ASN A 332 -4.48 -10.32 10.38
C ASN A 332 -3.60 -9.13 10.00
N LEU A 333 -3.44 -8.89 8.69
CA LEU A 333 -2.77 -7.73 8.13
C LEU A 333 -3.81 -6.71 7.66
N LEU A 334 -4.03 -5.68 8.48
CA LEU A 334 -5.12 -4.73 8.33
C LEU A 334 -4.58 -3.33 8.04
N GLY A 335 -5.28 -2.61 7.17
CA GLY A 335 -4.92 -1.24 6.83
C GLY A 335 -3.59 -1.12 6.07
N ILE A 336 -3.20 -2.16 5.32
CA ILE A 336 -1.95 -2.17 4.53
C ILE A 336 -2.14 -1.31 3.26
N GLU A 337 -2.23 0.01 3.46
CA GLU A 337 -2.22 1.00 2.39
C GLU A 337 -0.79 1.41 2.03
N SER A 338 -0.57 2.56 1.38
CA SER A 338 0.78 3.05 1.10
C SER A 338 1.58 3.28 2.39
N PRO A 339 2.85 2.82 2.48
CA PRO A 339 3.70 2.22 1.44
C PRO A 339 3.75 0.68 1.49
N GLY A 340 2.60 0.01 1.37
CA GLY A 340 2.43 -1.44 1.52
C GLY A 340 3.25 -2.26 0.53
N LEU A 341 3.26 -1.87 -0.75
CA LEU A 341 4.11 -2.51 -1.77
C LEU A 341 5.59 -2.47 -1.36
N THR A 342 6.14 -1.28 -1.09
CA THR A 342 7.53 -1.11 -0.67
C THR A 342 7.83 -1.87 0.63
N SER A 343 6.86 -1.98 1.54
CA SER A 343 7.02 -2.64 2.84
C SER A 343 6.78 -4.15 2.80
N SER A 344 6.30 -4.71 1.70
CA SER A 344 5.77 -6.09 1.60
C SER A 344 6.72 -7.16 2.15
N LEU A 345 7.97 -7.19 1.69
CA LEU A 345 8.96 -8.19 2.15
C LEU A 345 9.32 -8.01 3.63
N ALA A 346 9.37 -6.77 4.12
CA ALA A 346 9.63 -6.49 5.54
C ALA A 346 8.43 -6.82 6.43
N ILE A 347 7.22 -6.67 5.93
CA ILE A 347 5.99 -7.13 6.59
C ILE A 347 6.05 -8.65 6.73
N ALA A 348 6.39 -9.38 5.67
CA ALA A 348 6.55 -10.84 5.71
C ALA A 348 7.64 -11.26 6.72
N GLU A 349 8.82 -10.63 6.68
CA GLU A 349 9.91 -10.85 7.63
C GLU A 349 9.45 -10.63 9.08
N TYR A 350 8.73 -9.53 9.34
CA TYR A 350 8.19 -9.24 10.67
C TYR A 350 7.15 -10.28 11.12
N VAL A 351 6.26 -10.73 10.23
CA VAL A 351 5.26 -11.75 10.55
C VAL A 351 5.93 -13.06 10.95
N VAL A 352 6.91 -13.53 10.17
CA VAL A 352 7.61 -14.79 10.44
C VAL A 352 8.49 -14.70 11.69
N GLU A 353 9.35 -13.69 11.77
CA GLU A 353 10.40 -13.62 12.80
C GLU A 353 9.90 -13.10 14.15
N GLU A 354 8.80 -12.34 14.20
CA GLU A 354 8.33 -11.70 15.44
C GLU A 354 6.90 -12.08 15.82
N VAL A 355 6.00 -12.23 14.85
CA VAL A 355 4.58 -12.50 15.15
C VAL A 355 4.31 -13.99 15.37
N LEU A 356 4.87 -14.83 14.49
CA LEU A 356 4.73 -16.29 14.53
C LEU A 356 5.79 -16.99 15.39
N ALA A 357 6.91 -16.30 15.71
CA ALA A 357 7.96 -16.88 16.54
C ALA A 357 7.43 -17.42 17.87
N GLY A 358 7.75 -18.69 18.16
CA GLY A 358 7.41 -19.37 19.42
C GLY A 358 6.06 -20.11 19.45
N HIS A 359 5.38 -20.29 18.31
CA HIS A 359 4.11 -21.02 18.22
C HIS A 359 4.12 -22.20 17.25
#